data_AF-A0A950SXE9-F1
#
_entry.id   AF-A0A950SXE9-F1
#
_cell.length_a   1.000
_cell.length_b   1.000
_cell.length_c   1.000
_cell.angle_alpha   90.00
_cell.angle_beta   90.00
_cell.angle_gamma   90.00
#
_symmetry.space_group_name_H-M   'P 1'
#
loop_
_entity.id
_entity.type
_entity.pdbx_description
1 polymer ?
#
loop_
_entity_poly.entity_id
_entity_poly.type
_entity_poly.pdbx_seq_one_letter_code
_entity_poly.pdbx_strand_id
1 'polypeptide(L)'
;MTNATKKFWVTGLVAAGWVLAAANVVQATPITYTFSGIGSGTINSVHFTNAAFTFVLNGNTTAIDASGAPFYRLSGVGGTFTENATTVTLTPTVTLVATADAATPRINF
;
A
#
# COMPACT_ATOMS: atom_id res chain seq x y z
N MET A 1 26.71 -27.99 60.75
CA MET A 1 25.88 -26.88 60.23
C MET A 1 26.63 -26.27 59.06
N THR A 2 26.21 -26.57 57.84
CA THR A 2 26.96 -26.29 56.61
C THR A 2 26.28 -25.13 55.88
N ASN A 3 26.93 -23.97 55.82
CA ASN A 3 26.39 -22.78 55.18
C ASN A 3 26.60 -22.84 53.67
N ALA A 4 25.51 -22.96 52.90
CA ALA A 4 25.51 -22.86 51.45
C ALA A 4 25.31 -21.40 51.02
N THR A 5 26.35 -20.75 50.52
CA THR A 5 26.28 -19.41 49.91
C THR A 5 25.90 -19.54 48.43
N LYS A 6 24.67 -19.13 48.10
CA LYS A 6 24.18 -19.03 46.71
C LYS A 6 24.73 -17.77 46.06
N LYS A 7 25.65 -17.93 45.10
CA LYS A 7 26.13 -16.86 44.22
C LYS A 7 25.03 -16.48 43.22
N PHE A 8 24.54 -15.25 43.31
CA PHE A 8 23.61 -14.66 42.34
C PHE A 8 24.36 -14.27 41.07
N TRP A 9 23.90 -14.78 39.93
CA TRP A 9 24.40 -14.44 38.60
C TRP A 9 23.73 -13.13 38.14
N VAL A 10 24.46 -12.02 38.15
CA VAL A 10 24.02 -10.72 37.61
C VAL A 10 24.88 -10.39 36.38
N THR A 11 24.66 -11.10 35.27
CA THR A 11 25.29 -10.77 33.97
C THR A 11 24.45 -11.34 32.84
N GLY A 12 23.27 -10.77 32.61
CA GLY A 12 22.36 -11.26 31.57
C GLY A 12 21.44 -10.21 30.98
N LEU A 13 21.81 -8.92 30.99
CA LEU A 13 20.90 -7.86 30.54
C LEU A 13 21.58 -6.71 29.77
N VAL A 14 22.61 -7.00 28.97
CA VAL A 14 23.25 -5.95 28.11
C VAL A 14 23.19 -6.30 26.61
N ALA A 15 22.92 -7.56 26.24
CA ALA A 15 22.83 -7.96 24.82
C ALA A 15 21.47 -7.70 24.15
N ALA A 16 20.41 -7.39 24.91
CA ALA A 16 19.05 -7.22 24.36
C ALA A 16 18.73 -5.79 23.87
N GLY A 17 19.60 -4.81 24.14
CA GLY A 17 19.32 -3.39 23.81
C GLY A 17 19.60 -2.99 22.37
N TRP A 18 20.42 -3.75 21.63
CA TRP A 18 20.90 -3.34 20.30
C TRP A 18 20.12 -3.93 19.12
N VAL A 19 19.26 -4.92 19.35
CA VAL A 19 18.47 -5.54 18.27
C VAL A 19 17.17 -4.79 17.98
N LEU A 20 16.77 -3.84 18.84
CA LEU A 20 15.52 -3.08 18.69
C LEU A 20 15.66 -1.78 17.84
N ALA A 21 16.87 -1.42 17.40
CA ALA A 21 17.09 -0.15 16.68
C ALA A 21 16.93 -0.25 15.15
N ALA A 22 16.75 -1.46 14.60
CA ALA A 22 16.53 -1.65 13.16
C ALA A 22 15.03 -1.74 12.85
N ALA A 23 14.27 -0.70 13.20
CA ALA A 23 12.96 -0.47 12.60
C ALA A 23 13.18 -0.05 11.15
N ASN A 24 13.40 -1.01 10.27
CA ASN A 24 13.39 -0.77 8.84
C ASN A 24 12.00 -0.24 8.48
N VAL A 25 11.92 0.94 7.89
CA VAL A 25 10.69 1.42 7.25
C VAL A 25 10.40 0.39 6.15
N VAL A 26 9.44 -0.50 6.39
CA VAL A 26 9.02 -1.49 5.39
C VAL A 26 8.36 -0.71 4.27
N GLN A 27 9.12 -0.46 3.21
CA GLN A 27 8.63 0.10 1.97
C GLN A 27 8.18 -1.07 1.10
N ALA A 28 6.95 -1.00 0.58
CA ALA A 28 6.45 -2.00 -0.35
C ALA A 28 6.59 -1.45 -1.77
N THR A 29 7.45 -2.10 -2.55
CA THR A 29 7.67 -1.74 -3.96
C THR A 29 7.86 -3.01 -4.79
N PRO A 30 7.00 -3.30 -5.78
CA PRO A 30 5.76 -2.60 -6.14
C PRO A 30 4.55 -3.02 -5.27
N ILE A 31 3.61 -2.11 -5.02
CA ILE A 31 2.24 -2.44 -4.60
C ILE A 31 1.36 -2.52 -5.84
N THR A 32 0.57 -3.59 -5.94
CA THR A 32 -0.48 -3.73 -6.95
C THR A 32 -1.83 -3.40 -6.33
N TYR A 33 -2.52 -2.41 -6.88
CA TYR A 33 -3.89 -2.03 -6.53
C TYR A 33 -4.83 -2.55 -7.60
N THR A 34 -5.78 -3.39 -7.23
CA THR A 34 -6.78 -3.94 -8.16
C THR A 34 -8.16 -3.42 -7.81
N PHE A 35 -8.79 -2.75 -8.77
CA PHE A 35 -10.19 -2.31 -8.69
C PHE A 35 -10.99 -3.05 -9.74
N SER A 36 -12.12 -3.64 -9.38
CA SER A 36 -12.99 -4.32 -10.33
C SER A 36 -14.44 -3.90 -10.11
N GLY A 37 -15.21 -3.83 -11.18
CA GLY A 37 -16.62 -3.44 -11.08
C GLY A 37 -17.36 -3.59 -12.40
N ILE A 38 -18.57 -3.04 -12.45
CA ILE A 38 -19.39 -2.92 -13.65
C ILE A 38 -19.56 -1.44 -13.96
N GLY A 39 -19.34 -1.04 -15.20
CA GLY A 39 -19.39 0.37 -15.60
C GLY A 39 -19.70 0.57 -17.07
N SER A 40 -19.71 1.85 -17.47
CA SER A 40 -19.88 2.29 -18.86
C SER A 40 -18.83 3.36 -19.16
N GLY A 41 -18.38 3.45 -20.41
CA GLY A 41 -17.33 4.38 -20.80
C GLY A 41 -16.84 4.19 -22.23
N THR A 42 -15.66 4.72 -22.54
CA THR A 42 -15.06 4.61 -23.87
C THR A 42 -13.55 4.42 -23.76
N ILE A 43 -13.01 3.47 -24.52
CA ILE A 43 -11.59 3.10 -24.55
C ILE A 43 -11.15 3.06 -26.00
N ASN A 44 -10.15 3.86 -26.39
CA ASN A 44 -9.67 3.94 -27.77
C ASN A 44 -10.83 4.07 -28.80
N SER A 45 -11.81 4.91 -28.48
CA SER A 45 -13.04 5.12 -29.26
C SER A 45 -14.04 3.94 -29.31
N VAL A 46 -13.81 2.86 -28.56
CA VAL A 46 -14.76 1.76 -28.37
C VAL A 46 -15.59 2.03 -27.12
N HIS A 47 -16.90 2.20 -27.29
CA HIS A 47 -17.82 2.40 -26.17
C HIS A 47 -18.18 1.06 -25.52
N PHE A 48 -18.20 1.03 -24.18
CA PHE A 48 -18.72 -0.10 -23.40
C PHE A 48 -19.85 0.39 -22.49
N THR A 49 -20.85 -0.46 -22.27
CA THR A 49 -22.02 -0.14 -21.44
C THR A 49 -22.34 -1.31 -20.53
N ASN A 50 -22.47 -1.05 -19.23
CA ASN A 50 -22.81 -2.06 -18.22
C ASN A 50 -21.91 -3.31 -18.33
N ALA A 51 -20.60 -3.11 -18.55
CA ALA A 51 -19.62 -4.15 -18.74
C ALA A 51 -18.69 -4.27 -17.53
N ALA A 52 -18.17 -5.47 -17.30
CA ALA A 52 -17.18 -5.70 -16.25
C ALA A 52 -15.84 -5.06 -16.62
N PHE A 53 -15.23 -4.35 -15.68
CA PHE A 53 -13.92 -3.74 -15.84
C PHE A 53 -13.00 -4.10 -14.68
N THR A 54 -11.70 -4.04 -14.95
CA THR A 54 -10.63 -4.16 -13.96
C THR A 54 -9.58 -3.08 -14.20
N PHE A 55 -9.25 -2.29 -13.18
CA PHE A 55 -8.04 -1.48 -13.12
C PHE A 55 -6.98 -2.20 -12.28
N VAL A 56 -5.80 -2.38 -12.83
CA VAL A 56 -4.62 -2.85 -12.10
C VAL A 56 -3.61 -1.73 -12.14
N LEU A 57 -3.35 -1.10 -11.00
CA LEU A 57 -2.42 0.00 -10.87
C LEU A 57 -1.20 -0.45 -10.07
N ASN A 58 -0.02 -0.01 -10.49
CA ASN A 58 1.24 -0.33 -9.83
C ASN A 58 1.83 0.94 -9.21
N GLY A 59 2.02 0.91 -7.90
CA GLY A 59 2.53 2.03 -7.12
C GLY A 59 3.73 1.67 -6.25
N ASN A 60 4.31 2.72 -5.65
CA ASN A 60 5.37 2.62 -4.66
C ASN A 60 4.98 3.43 -3.42
N THR A 61 5.06 2.84 -2.23
CA THR A 61 4.74 3.55 -0.99
C THR A 61 5.64 4.75 -0.72
N THR A 62 6.82 4.84 -1.35
CA THR A 62 7.69 6.02 -1.24
C THR A 62 7.11 7.27 -1.90
N ALA A 63 6.14 7.11 -2.80
CA ALA A 63 5.48 8.22 -3.50
C ALA A 63 4.16 8.66 -2.82
N ILE A 64 3.84 8.10 -1.65
CA ILE A 64 2.68 8.53 -0.87
C ILE A 64 2.97 9.89 -0.24
N ASP A 65 2.21 10.90 -0.64
CA ASP A 65 2.12 12.19 0.04
C ASP A 65 1.10 12.09 1.19
N ALA A 66 1.62 12.22 2.41
CA ALA A 66 0.85 12.23 3.65
C ALA A 66 0.73 13.63 4.29
N SER A 67 1.23 14.68 3.63
CA SER A 67 1.23 16.04 4.18
C SER A 67 -0.19 16.63 4.34
N GLY A 68 -1.17 16.09 3.62
CA GLY A 68 -2.56 16.56 3.58
C GLY A 68 -3.55 15.70 4.35
N ALA A 69 -3.15 15.09 5.47
CA ALA A 69 -4.04 14.28 6.31
C ALA A 69 -5.40 14.99 6.55
N PRO A 70 -6.53 14.27 6.47
CA PRO A 70 -6.69 12.81 6.51
C PRO A 70 -6.58 12.10 5.15
N PHE A 71 -6.27 12.84 4.06
CA PHE A 71 -6.16 12.26 2.72
C PHE A 71 -4.71 11.96 2.37
N TYR A 72 -4.46 10.72 1.95
CA TYR A 72 -3.21 10.29 1.35
C TYR A 72 -3.32 10.32 -0.15
N ARG A 73 -2.30 10.86 -0.81
CA ARG A 73 -2.24 10.93 -2.28
C ARG A 73 -1.07 10.10 -2.77
N LEU A 74 -1.33 9.18 -3.69
CA LEU A 74 -0.29 8.48 -4.43
C LEU A 74 -0.38 8.93 -5.88
N SER A 75 0.57 9.76 -6.30
CA SER A 75 0.59 10.35 -7.65
C SER A 75 1.52 9.58 -8.57
N GLY A 76 1.30 9.71 -9.87
CA GLY A 76 2.16 9.10 -10.89
C GLY A 76 2.01 7.58 -10.97
N VAL A 77 0.82 7.07 -10.65
CA VAL A 77 0.53 5.64 -10.72
C VAL A 77 0.15 5.28 -12.15
N GLY A 78 0.80 4.27 -12.70
CA GLY A 78 0.48 3.68 -14.01
C GLY A 78 -0.07 2.27 -13.84
N GLY A 79 -0.46 1.64 -14.94
CA GLY A 79 -0.93 0.25 -14.88
C GLY A 79 -1.71 -0.17 -16.11
N THR A 80 -2.74 -0.99 -15.92
CA THR A 80 -3.62 -1.45 -16.98
C THR A 80 -5.09 -1.26 -16.61
N PHE A 81 -5.88 -0.93 -17.62
CA PHE A 81 -7.32 -1.04 -17.60
C PHE A 81 -7.71 -2.20 -18.52
N THR A 82 -8.57 -3.09 -18.05
CA THR A 82 -9.09 -4.20 -18.83
C THR A 82 -10.61 -4.19 -18.80
N GLU A 83 -11.22 -4.26 -19.98
CA GLU A 83 -12.66 -4.50 -20.16
C GLU A 83 -12.79 -5.61 -21.20
N ASN A 84 -13.50 -6.68 -20.85
CA ASN A 84 -13.58 -7.90 -21.65
C ASN A 84 -12.17 -8.39 -22.10
N ALA A 85 -11.91 -8.44 -23.41
CA ALA A 85 -10.62 -8.82 -23.98
C ALA A 85 -9.70 -7.63 -24.27
N THR A 86 -10.18 -6.40 -24.11
CA THR A 86 -9.43 -5.18 -24.39
C THR A 86 -8.62 -4.80 -23.15
N THR A 87 -7.29 -4.75 -23.29
CA THR A 87 -6.40 -4.22 -22.26
C THR A 87 -5.70 -2.96 -22.78
N VAL A 88 -5.72 -1.90 -21.98
CA VAL A 88 -5.04 -0.63 -22.27
C VAL A 88 -4.06 -0.31 -21.15
N THR A 89 -2.85 0.07 -21.52
CA THR A 89 -1.84 0.56 -20.58
C THR A 89 -2.13 2.02 -20.23
N LEU A 90 -2.21 2.29 -18.93
CA LEU A 90 -2.37 3.62 -18.38
C LEU A 90 -0.98 4.21 -18.14
N THR A 91 -0.72 5.37 -18.73
CA THR A 91 0.47 6.16 -18.40
C THR A 91 0.47 6.54 -16.91
N PRO A 92 1.66 6.70 -16.29
CA PRO A 92 1.78 7.04 -14.87
C PRO A 92 1.38 8.48 -14.59
N THR A 93 0.10 8.79 -14.76
CA THR A 93 -0.52 10.11 -14.57
C THR A 93 -1.72 10.04 -13.63
N VAL A 94 -2.07 8.85 -13.13
CA VAL A 94 -3.20 8.67 -12.21
C VAL A 94 -2.76 9.05 -10.80
N THR A 95 -3.66 9.74 -10.08
CA THR A 95 -3.50 10.05 -8.68
C THR A 95 -4.56 9.30 -7.89
N LEU A 96 -4.13 8.39 -7.02
CA LEU A 96 -5.01 7.73 -6.07
C LEU A 96 -5.14 8.59 -4.84
N VAL A 97 -6.37 8.96 -4.48
CA VAL A 97 -6.68 9.66 -3.23
C VAL A 97 -7.44 8.70 -2.33
N ALA A 98 -6.86 8.40 -1.17
CA ALA A 98 -7.47 7.56 -0.15
C ALA A 98 -7.60 8.34 1.16
N THR A 99 -8.66 8.10 1.91
CA THR A 99 -8.79 8.59 3.30
C THR A 99 -8.29 7.55 4.29
N ALA A 100 -7.63 8.02 5.36
CA ALA A 100 -7.24 7.21 6.51
C ALA A 100 -8.42 6.70 7.32
N ASP A 101 -9.58 7.36 7.19
CA ASP A 101 -10.74 7.13 8.04
C ASP A 101 -11.46 5.84 7.63
N ALA A 102 -11.32 4.83 8.48
CA ALA A 102 -11.99 3.54 8.32
C ALA A 102 -13.53 3.63 8.43
N ALA A 103 -14.08 4.71 9.01
CA ALA A 103 -15.52 4.94 9.04
C ALA A 103 -16.06 5.50 7.72
N THR A 104 -15.20 6.09 6.89
CA THR A 104 -15.58 6.70 5.61
C THR A 104 -14.66 6.26 4.45
N PRO A 105 -14.46 4.94 4.21
CA PRO A 105 -13.52 4.48 3.19
C PRO A 105 -13.94 5.01 1.82
N ARG A 106 -13.16 5.97 1.30
CA ARG A 106 -13.35 6.56 -0.02
C ARG A 106 -12.04 6.47 -0.78
N ILE A 107 -12.13 5.90 -1.97
CA ILE A 107 -11.08 5.92 -2.97
C ILE A 107 -11.62 6.76 -4.13
N ASN A 108 -10.88 7.81 -4.48
CA ASN A 108 -11.17 8.65 -5.64
C ASN A 108 -9.99 8.61 -6.59
N PHE A 109 -10.28 8.67 -7.89
CA PHE A 109 -9.34 8.57 -9.00
C PHE A 109 -9.56 9.69 -10.01
#